data_AF-A0A814IY97-F1
#
_entry.id   AF-A0A814IY97-F1
#
_cell.length_a   1.000
_cell.length_b   1.000
_cell.length_c   1.000
_cell.angle_alpha   90.00
_cell.angle_beta   90.00
_cell.angle_gamma   90.00
#
_symmetry.space_group_name_H-M   'P 1'
#
loop_
_entity.id
_entity.type
_entity.pdbx_description
1 polymer ?
#
loop_
_entity_poly.entity_id
_entity_poly.type
_entity_poly.pdbx_seq_one_letter_code
_entity_poly.pdbx_strand_id
1 'polypeptide(L)'
;MQIFIRNAAKLLAVNVEQDDTVQDVYEYVAQESGCEMTDLLLSVHGMILNNEQTIEEVTFVPGTIIDATVKVRGGKTHGRINNAGKVKNQTPKVAPQEKPKKKTGRARRREQYAHRFSNKVAVPNGLRVGPNSNYQLPATA
;
A
#
# COMPACT_ATOMS: atom_id res chain seq x y z
N MET A 1 32.43 30.05 -0.52
CA MET A 1 32.86 29.18 -1.64
C MET A 1 31.79 29.13 -2.74
N GLN A 2 32.14 28.74 -3.96
CA GLN A 2 31.17 28.66 -5.08
C GLN A 2 30.78 27.19 -5.33
N ILE A 3 29.47 26.94 -5.36
CA ILE A 3 28.85 25.66 -5.70
C ILE A 3 27.99 25.81 -6.96
N PHE A 4 27.67 24.70 -7.61
CA PHE A 4 26.81 24.68 -8.78
C PHE A 4 25.56 23.85 -8.51
N ILE A 5 24.39 24.36 -8.88
CA ILE A 5 23.12 23.66 -8.71
C ILE A 5 22.56 23.31 -10.09
N ARG A 6 22.50 22.02 -10.38
CA ARG A 6 21.93 21.47 -11.61
C ARG A 6 20.44 21.25 -11.39
N ASN A 7 19.64 22.04 -12.10
CA ASN A 7 18.20 21.80 -12.29
C ASN A 7 18.00 21.20 -13.69
N ALA A 8 16.79 20.71 -14.00
CA ALA A 8 16.43 20.11 -15.27
C ALA A 8 16.73 20.99 -16.51
N ALA A 9 16.74 22.31 -16.35
CA ALA A 9 16.91 23.26 -17.46
C ALA A 9 18.23 24.05 -17.44
N LYS A 10 18.87 24.23 -16.27
CA LYS A 10 20.02 25.14 -16.12
C LYS A 10 20.95 24.71 -14.99
N LEU A 11 22.21 25.14 -15.10
CA LEU A 11 23.22 25.05 -14.04
C LEU A 11 23.39 26.45 -13.43
N LEU A 12 23.07 26.60 -12.15
CA LEU A 12 23.16 27.85 -11.40
C LEU A 12 24.44 27.91 -10.59
N ALA A 13 25.14 29.03 -10.62
CA ALA A 13 26.27 29.30 -9.74
C ALA A 13 25.80 30.00 -8.47
N VAL A 14 26.10 29.43 -7.30
CA VAL A 14 25.68 29.97 -6.00
C VAL A 14 26.90 30.13 -5.10
N ASN A 15 27.01 31.29 -4.47
CA ASN A 15 28.02 31.55 -3.45
C ASN A 15 27.41 31.20 -2.09
N VAL A 16 28.14 30.39 -1.33
CA VAL A 16 27.72 29.90 -0.03
C VAL A 16 28.88 30.00 0.96
N GLU A 17 28.60 30.29 2.22
CA GLU A 17 29.58 30.28 3.31
C GLU A 17 29.64 28.89 3.96
N GLN A 18 30.57 28.66 4.90
CA GLN A 18 30.77 27.33 5.51
C GLN A 18 29.71 27.02 6.59
N ASP A 19 29.22 28.08 7.22
CA ASP A 19 28.20 28.14 8.26
C ASP A 19 26.76 28.18 7.70
N ASP A 20 26.60 28.49 6.41
CA ASP A 20 25.32 28.35 5.71
C ASP A 20 24.80 26.92 5.84
N THR A 21 23.49 26.80 6.02
CA THR A 21 22.83 25.50 6.13
C THR A 21 22.37 25.03 4.76
N VAL A 22 22.17 23.71 4.64
CA VAL A 22 21.53 23.12 3.47
C VAL A 22 20.13 23.71 3.26
N GLN A 23 19.43 24.10 4.32
CA GLN A 23 18.12 24.76 4.22
C GLN A 23 18.20 26.08 3.43
N ASP A 24 19.22 26.90 3.65
CA ASP A 24 19.40 28.16 2.93
C ASP A 24 19.58 27.92 1.42
N VAL A 25 20.30 26.87 1.06
CA VAL A 25 20.46 26.42 -0.34
C VAL A 25 19.12 25.95 -0.92
N TYR A 26 18.31 25.23 -0.14
CA TYR A 26 16.96 24.83 -0.56
C TYR A 26 16.06 26.04 -0.82
N GLU A 27 16.08 27.05 0.06
CA GLU A 27 15.29 28.27 -0.08
C GLU A 27 15.69 29.07 -1.32
N TYR A 28 17.00 29.22 -1.56
CA TYR A 28 17.50 29.86 -2.78
C TYR A 28 17.03 29.14 -4.05
N VAL A 29 17.13 27.81 -4.09
CA VAL A 29 16.69 27.02 -5.25
C VAL A 29 15.18 27.04 -5.43
N ALA A 30 14.42 27.05 -4.33
CA ALA A 30 12.97 27.18 -4.33
C ALA A 30 12.53 28.49 -4.97
N GLN A 31 13.13 29.59 -4.56
CA GLN A 31 12.86 30.93 -5.10
C GLN A 31 13.20 31.02 -6.58
N GLU A 32 14.39 30.55 -6.98
CA GLU A 32 14.88 30.64 -8.35
C GLU A 32 14.13 29.71 -9.33
N SER A 33 13.58 28.60 -8.81
CA SER A 33 12.82 27.62 -9.59
C SER A 33 11.30 27.86 -9.55
N GLY A 34 10.82 28.81 -8.73
CA GLY A 34 9.40 29.12 -8.58
C GLY A 34 8.58 27.96 -7.99
N CYS A 35 9.17 27.19 -7.07
CA CYS A 35 8.53 26.03 -6.44
C CYS A 35 8.67 26.09 -4.92
N GLU A 36 7.84 25.33 -4.19
CA GLU A 36 7.95 25.24 -2.74
C GLU A 36 9.12 24.33 -2.34
N MET A 37 9.81 24.67 -1.23
CA MET A 37 10.89 23.85 -0.68
C MET A 37 10.48 22.38 -0.46
N THR A 38 9.22 22.15 -0.08
CA THR A 38 8.64 20.81 0.16
C THR A 38 8.71 19.90 -1.07
N ASP A 39 8.57 20.49 -2.25
CA ASP A 39 8.61 19.79 -3.53
C ASP A 39 10.03 19.57 -4.05
N LEU A 40 11.04 20.22 -3.46
CA LEU A 40 12.43 20.05 -3.86
C LEU A 40 13.11 18.89 -3.14
N LEU A 41 14.11 18.34 -3.81
CA LEU A 41 15.06 17.38 -3.26
C LEU A 41 16.44 17.72 -3.81
N LEU A 42 17.34 18.14 -2.92
CA LEU A 42 18.74 18.36 -3.21
C LEU A 42 19.53 17.09 -2.90
N SER A 43 20.37 16.68 -3.85
CA SER A 43 21.23 15.52 -3.68
C SER A 43 22.62 15.75 -4.26
N VAL A 44 23.63 15.14 -3.65
CA VAL A 44 25.03 15.22 -4.06
C VAL A 44 25.62 13.82 -4.04
N HIS A 45 26.24 13.38 -5.14
CA HIS A 45 26.75 12.01 -5.31
C HIS A 45 25.71 10.90 -5.01
N GLY A 46 24.43 11.18 -5.25
CA GLY A 46 23.33 10.26 -4.96
C GLY A 46 22.88 10.22 -3.49
N MET A 47 23.47 11.05 -2.61
CA MET A 47 23.03 11.21 -1.22
C MET A 47 22.09 12.41 -1.10
N ILE A 48 20.95 12.21 -0.45
CA ILE A 48 19.97 13.27 -0.16
C ILE A 48 20.50 14.10 1.00
N LEU A 49 20.48 15.42 0.86
CA LEU A 49 20.97 16.34 1.87
C LEU A 49 19.90 16.60 2.94
N ASN A 50 20.31 16.63 4.21
CA ASN A 50 19.44 16.98 5.32
C ASN A 50 19.48 18.49 5.58
N ASN A 51 18.33 19.09 5.88
CA ASN A 51 18.20 20.54 6.07
C ASN A 51 19.06 21.10 7.22
N GLU A 52 19.29 20.30 8.25
CA GLU A 52 20.01 20.70 9.47
C GLU A 52 21.53 20.69 9.31
N GLN A 53 22.05 20.08 8.24
CA GLN A 53 23.49 19.99 8.02
C GLN A 53 24.04 21.32 7.51
N THR A 54 25.21 21.71 8.00
CA THR A 54 25.97 22.83 7.45
C THR A 54 26.71 22.41 6.19
N ILE A 55 27.09 23.39 5.39
CA ILE A 55 27.88 23.15 4.17
C ILE A 55 29.24 22.51 4.47
N GLU A 56 29.83 22.85 5.62
CA GLU A 56 31.05 22.20 6.12
C GLU A 56 30.83 20.70 6.40
N GLU A 57 29.73 20.34 7.07
CA GLU A 57 29.42 18.94 7.42
C GLU A 57 29.16 18.05 6.20
N VAL A 58 28.60 18.62 5.14
CA VAL A 58 28.35 17.89 3.88
C VAL A 58 29.65 17.75 3.06
N THR A 59 30.75 18.40 3.46
CA THR A 59 32.05 18.39 2.76
C THR A 59 31.95 18.87 1.32
N PHE A 60 31.22 19.97 1.08
CA PHE A 60 31.26 20.59 -0.25
C PHE A 60 32.68 21.07 -0.57
N VAL A 61 33.13 20.78 -1.78
CA VAL A 61 34.39 21.25 -2.34
C VAL A 61 34.03 22.38 -3.33
N PRO A 62 34.89 23.39 -3.53
CA PRO A 62 34.61 24.40 -4.54
C PRO A 62 34.34 23.75 -5.90
N GLY A 63 33.21 24.08 -6.52
CA GLY A 63 32.78 23.50 -7.79
C GLY A 63 31.96 22.20 -7.70
N THR A 64 31.58 21.75 -6.50
CA THR A 64 30.63 20.63 -6.36
C THR A 64 29.31 20.94 -7.07
N ILE A 65 28.77 19.94 -7.78
CA ILE A 65 27.49 20.01 -8.46
C ILE A 65 26.42 19.33 -7.59
N ILE A 66 25.38 20.08 -7.25
CA ILE A 66 24.20 19.62 -6.51
C ILE A 66 23.05 19.39 -7.48
N ASP A 67 22.42 18.23 -7.40
CA ASP A 67 21.24 17.89 -8.19
C ASP A 67 19.97 18.33 -7.48
N ALA A 68 19.27 19.29 -8.08
CA ALA A 68 17.96 19.75 -7.65
C ALA A 68 16.86 19.05 -8.46
N THR A 69 16.11 18.17 -7.80
CA THR A 69 15.01 17.43 -8.41
C THR A 69 13.67 17.88 -7.82
N VAL A 70 12.71 18.22 -8.67
CA VAL A 70 11.33 18.50 -8.26
C VAL A 70 10.55 17.18 -8.14
N LYS A 71 9.99 16.92 -6.97
CA LYS A 71 9.12 15.77 -6.70
C LYS A 71 7.84 15.90 -7.52
N VAL A 72 7.43 14.81 -8.17
CA VAL A 72 6.15 14.79 -8.88
C VAL A 72 5.01 14.80 -7.86
N ARG A 73 4.25 15.90 -7.81
CA ARG A 73 3.02 15.99 -7.02
C ARG A 73 2.06 14.87 -7.41
N GLY A 74 1.78 13.95 -6.47
CA GLY A 74 0.88 12.81 -6.69
C GLY A 74 1.53 11.49 -7.16
N GLY A 75 2.86 11.39 -7.14
CA GLY A 75 3.59 10.16 -7.44
C GLY A 75 3.11 8.94 -6.64
N LYS A 76 3.23 7.74 -7.22
CA LYS A 76 2.94 6.45 -6.56
C LYS A 76 3.88 6.25 -5.37
N THR A 77 3.46 6.66 -4.18
CA THR A 77 3.95 6.09 -2.93
C THR A 77 3.75 4.58 -2.97
N HIS A 78 4.82 3.81 -2.97
CA HIS A 78 4.77 2.35 -2.98
C HIS A 78 4.09 1.89 -1.66
N GLY A 79 3.02 1.08 -1.75
CA GLY A 79 2.25 0.64 -0.57
C GLY A 79 1.03 1.50 -0.20
N ARG A 80 0.30 2.07 -1.17
CA ARG A 80 -0.89 2.91 -0.89
C ARG A 80 -1.97 2.18 -0.07
N ILE A 81 -2.42 2.82 1.01
CA ILE A 81 -3.55 2.42 1.87
C ILE A 81 -4.91 2.47 1.16
N ASN A 82 -5.00 3.13 0.01
CA ASN A 82 -6.26 3.42 -0.71
C ASN A 82 -7.09 2.17 -1.09
N ASN A 83 -6.51 0.97 -1.04
CA ASN A 83 -7.21 -0.30 -1.31
C ASN A 83 -7.62 -1.06 -0.04
N ALA A 84 -7.32 -0.54 1.15
CA ALA A 84 -7.69 -1.19 2.41
C ALA A 84 -9.22 -1.27 2.54
N GLY A 85 -9.73 -2.49 2.77
CA GLY A 85 -11.17 -2.72 2.96
C GLY A 85 -12.02 -2.65 1.69
N LYS A 86 -11.44 -2.45 0.49
CA LYS A 86 -12.17 -2.33 -0.78
C LYS A 86 -13.19 -3.45 -0.99
N VAL A 87 -12.76 -4.70 -0.83
CA VAL A 87 -13.63 -5.86 -1.06
C VAL A 87 -14.76 -5.94 -0.02
N LYS A 88 -14.46 -5.70 1.26
CA LYS A 88 -15.45 -5.74 2.35
C LYS A 88 -16.54 -4.67 2.18
N ASN A 89 -16.17 -3.50 1.65
CA ASN A 89 -17.11 -2.41 1.41
C ASN A 89 -17.95 -2.62 0.13
N GLN A 90 -17.40 -3.31 -0.87
CA GLN A 90 -18.13 -3.63 -2.10
C GLN A 90 -19.13 -4.78 -1.92
N THR A 91 -18.84 -5.75 -1.05
CA THR A 91 -19.74 -6.88 -0.83
C THR A 91 -21.02 -6.43 -0.09
N PRO A 92 -22.23 -6.78 -0.58
CA PRO A 92 -23.46 -6.47 0.13
C PRO A 92 -23.50 -7.14 1.50
N LYS A 93 -23.90 -6.39 2.53
CA LYS A 93 -23.97 -6.90 3.90
C LYS A 93 -25.25 -7.71 4.10
N VAL A 94 -25.18 -9.01 3.83
CA VAL A 94 -26.30 -9.94 4.04
C VAL A 94 -26.44 -10.26 5.54
N ALA A 95 -27.61 -9.96 6.11
CA ALA A 95 -27.90 -10.32 7.51
C ALA A 95 -28.03 -11.85 7.67
N PRO A 96 -27.57 -12.41 8.80
CA PRO A 96 -27.76 -13.82 9.08
C PRO A 96 -29.26 -14.11 9.23
N GLN A 97 -29.74 -15.11 8.50
CA GLN A 97 -31.11 -15.61 8.67
C GLN A 97 -31.24 -16.34 10.02
N GLU A 98 -32.38 -16.17 10.69
CA GLU A 98 -32.70 -16.94 11.89
C GLU A 98 -32.80 -18.43 11.53
N LYS A 99 -31.96 -19.24 12.17
CA LYS A 99 -31.95 -20.70 12.02
C LYS A 99 -32.22 -21.33 13.39
N PRO A 100 -32.99 -22.44 13.44
CA PRO A 100 -33.24 -23.13 14.70
C PRO A 100 -31.91 -23.57 15.34
N LYS A 101 -31.88 -23.56 16.67
CA LYS A 101 -30.71 -24.02 17.43
C LYS A 101 -30.42 -25.49 17.06
N LYS A 102 -29.21 -25.75 16.57
CA LYS A 102 -28.77 -27.11 16.26
C LYS A 102 -28.69 -27.92 17.56
N LYS A 103 -29.13 -29.18 17.52
CA LYS A 103 -28.94 -30.12 18.63
C LYS A 103 -27.44 -30.25 18.94
N THR A 104 -27.11 -30.43 20.22
CA THR A 104 -25.73 -30.58 20.70
C THR A 104 -25.54 -31.93 21.42
N GLY A 105 -24.28 -32.30 21.69
CA GLY A 105 -23.92 -33.49 22.45
C GLY A 105 -24.44 -34.80 21.87
N ARG A 106 -25.00 -35.66 22.74
CA ARG A 106 -25.46 -37.00 22.37
C ARG A 106 -26.62 -36.99 21.37
N ALA A 107 -27.51 -36.01 21.46
CA ALA A 107 -28.61 -35.84 20.51
C ALA A 107 -28.09 -35.61 19.09
N ARG A 108 -27.08 -34.75 18.92
CA ARG A 108 -26.42 -34.51 17.62
C ARG A 108 -25.72 -35.75 17.08
N ARG A 109 -25.05 -36.53 17.94
CA ARG A 109 -24.36 -37.76 17.53
C ARG A 109 -25.34 -38.83 17.04
N ARG A 110 -26.50 -38.97 17.70
CA ARG A 110 -27.59 -39.86 17.25
C ARG A 110 -28.11 -39.46 15.86
N GLU A 111 -28.37 -38.17 15.66
CA GLU A 111 -28.84 -37.63 14.37
C GLU A 111 -27.79 -37.84 13.26
N GLN A 112 -26.50 -37.60 13.55
CA GLN A 112 -25.42 -37.88 12.60
C GLN A 112 -25.30 -39.37 12.23
N TYR A 113 -25.45 -40.27 13.20
CA TYR A 113 -25.45 -41.71 12.92
C TYR A 113 -26.63 -42.09 12.03
N ALA A 114 -27.83 -41.60 12.35
CA ALA A 114 -29.01 -41.83 11.54
C ALA A 114 -28.82 -41.34 10.09
N HIS A 115 -28.36 -40.11 9.89
CA HIS A 115 -28.11 -39.58 8.53
C HIS A 115 -27.02 -40.32 7.75
N ARG A 116 -25.99 -40.85 8.42
CA ARG A 116 -24.85 -41.52 7.75
C ARG A 116 -25.09 -42.99 7.45
N PHE A 117 -25.80 -43.68 8.34
CA PHE A 117 -25.87 -45.14 8.33
C PHE A 117 -27.30 -45.67 8.18
N SER A 118 -28.31 -45.10 8.86
CA SER A 118 -29.68 -45.60 8.77
C SER A 118 -30.45 -45.02 7.58
N ASN A 119 -30.40 -43.70 7.39
CA ASN A 119 -31.17 -42.93 6.41
C ASN A 119 -30.30 -42.54 5.22
N LYS A 120 -29.47 -43.47 4.73
CA LYS A 120 -28.59 -43.21 3.60
C LYS A 120 -29.42 -43.15 2.31
N VAL A 121 -29.58 -41.94 1.75
CA VAL A 121 -30.23 -41.75 0.46
C VAL A 121 -29.29 -42.24 -0.65
N ALA A 122 -29.65 -43.33 -1.32
CA ALA A 122 -29.03 -43.74 -2.57
C ALA A 122 -29.72 -42.98 -3.71
N VAL A 123 -28.95 -42.32 -4.58
CA VAL A 123 -29.49 -41.75 -5.83
C VAL A 123 -29.72 -42.87 -6.86
N PRO A 124 -30.56 -42.64 -7.90
CA PRO A 124 -30.66 -43.55 -9.03
C PRO A 124 -29.27 -43.89 -9.56
N ASN A 125 -29.06 -45.15 -9.94
CA ASN A 125 -27.77 -45.72 -10.39
C ASN A 125 -26.73 -45.99 -9.28
N GLY A 126 -27.10 -45.94 -7.99
CA GLY A 126 -26.25 -46.44 -6.90
C GLY A 126 -25.02 -45.58 -6.58
N LEU A 127 -24.92 -44.40 -7.18
CA LEU A 127 -23.83 -43.46 -6.92
C LEU A 127 -23.94 -42.88 -5.51
N ARG A 128 -22.81 -42.65 -4.84
CA ARG A 128 -22.78 -41.99 -3.53
C ARG A 128 -22.72 -40.48 -3.74
N VAL A 129 -23.71 -39.74 -3.23
CA VAL A 129 -23.69 -38.27 -3.19
C VAL A 129 -23.12 -37.77 -1.86
N GLY A 130 -22.38 -36.66 -1.93
CA GLY A 130 -21.83 -35.99 -0.76
C GLY A 130 -22.93 -35.30 0.08
N PRO A 131 -22.70 -35.09 1.38
CA PRO A 131 -23.70 -34.52 2.31
C PRO A 131 -24.09 -33.06 2.05
N ASN A 132 -23.34 -32.34 1.19
CA ASN A 132 -23.62 -30.95 0.80
C ASN A 132 -23.73 -30.83 -0.73
N SER A 133 -24.26 -31.87 -1.37
CA SER A 133 -24.56 -31.85 -2.80
C SER A 133 -25.82 -31.02 -3.04
N ASN A 134 -25.81 -30.13 -4.04
CA ASN A 134 -27.00 -29.40 -4.50
C ASN A 134 -27.84 -30.23 -5.48
N TYR A 135 -27.53 -31.52 -5.66
CA TYR A 135 -28.28 -32.41 -6.53
C TYR A 135 -29.71 -32.62 -6.00
N GLN A 136 -30.71 -32.20 -6.78
CA GLN A 136 -32.12 -32.43 -6.50
C GLN A 136 -32.56 -33.71 -7.20
N LEU A 137 -33.15 -34.65 -6.45
CA LEU A 137 -33.84 -35.79 -7.07
C LEU A 137 -35.05 -35.24 -7.84
N PRO A 138 -35.33 -35.73 -9.06
CA PRO A 138 -36.55 -35.37 -9.76
C PRO A 138 -37.75 -35.74 -8.88
N ALA A 139 -38.70 -34.81 -8.73
CA ALA A 139 -39.93 -35.08 -8.01
C ALA A 139 -40.59 -36.32 -8.62
N THR A 140 -40.82 -37.35 -7.82
CA THR A 140 -41.61 -38.52 -8.22
C THR A 140 -43.02 -38.02 -8.53
N ALA A 141 -43.44 -38.18 -9.79
CA ALA A 141 -44.81 -37.94 -10.24
C ALA A 141 -45.79 -38.94 -9.60
#